data_AF-A0A371XJJ4-F1
#
_entry.id   AF-A0A371XJJ4-F1
#
_cell.length_a   1.000
_cell.length_b   1.000
_cell.length_c   1.000
_cell.angle_alpha   90.00
_cell.angle_beta   90.00
_cell.angle_gamma   90.00
#
_symmetry.space_group_name_H-M   'P 1'
#
loop_
_entity.id
_entity.type
_entity.pdbx_description
1 polymer ?
#
loop_
_entity_poly.entity_id
_entity_poly.type
_entity_poly.pdbx_seq_one_letter_code
_entity_poly.pdbx_strand_id
1 'polypeptide(L)'
;MMTFFYMLLALIVGLLLGWFLWGRQGSEKDNLQRDLESMRGERDRLKADTARLTRELEECGRARADLESQLRNKPAASAPVALLSTSTDSTVSKPATGERPPKLAKAKSPKAPTQKPAAPNSKPANTSKKDNLRRLIGIGPVNEGKLNKHGITTFAQIAAWTAADIKRVEEYLEFDGRIKREKWVQQAKLLAAGKEQEFAKRFPTADSEKNT
;
A
#
# COMPACT_ATOMS: atom_id res chain seq x y z
N MET A 1 10.91 -51.15 36.57
CA MET A 1 11.52 -50.28 35.52
C MET A 1 10.51 -49.75 34.50
N MET A 2 9.83 -50.59 33.72
CA MET A 2 9.09 -50.13 32.52
C MET A 2 8.04 -49.03 32.74
N THR A 3 7.33 -49.03 33.87
CA THR A 3 6.33 -48.02 34.22
C THR A 3 6.90 -46.60 34.38
N PHE A 4 8.09 -46.47 34.96
CA PHE A 4 8.78 -45.18 35.09
C PHE A 4 9.17 -44.60 33.73
N PHE A 5 9.56 -45.46 32.78
CA PHE A 5 9.91 -45.04 31.42
C PHE A 5 8.70 -44.45 30.68
N TYR A 6 7.52 -45.08 30.78
CA TYR A 6 6.30 -44.53 30.18
C TYR A 6 5.83 -43.23 30.83
N MET A 7 5.98 -43.08 32.15
CA MET A 7 5.67 -41.82 32.85
C MET A 7 6.61 -40.68 32.42
N LEU A 8 7.91 -40.96 32.28
CA LEU A 8 8.88 -40.00 31.77
C LEU A 8 8.58 -39.60 30.32
N LEU A 9 8.27 -40.59 29.46
CA LEU A 9 7.89 -40.37 28.07
C LEU A 9 6.63 -39.49 27.94
N ALA A 10 5.59 -39.76 28.73
CA ALA A 10 4.36 -38.98 28.73
C ALA A 10 4.60 -37.52 29.16
N LEU A 11 5.47 -37.28 30.14
CA LEU A 11 5.85 -35.94 30.60
C LEU A 11 6.60 -35.17 29.50
N ILE A 12 7.58 -35.81 28.84
CA ILE A 12 8.31 -35.21 27.72
C ILE A 12 7.38 -34.89 26.55
N VAL A 13 6.48 -35.81 26.18
CA VAL A 13 5.48 -35.59 25.12
C VAL A 13 4.52 -34.45 25.48
N GLY A 14 4.07 -34.36 26.73
CA GLY A 14 3.25 -33.26 27.22
C GLY A 14 3.95 -31.90 27.12
N LEU A 15 5.23 -31.84 27.51
CA LEU A 15 6.06 -30.63 27.36
C LEU A 15 6.27 -30.23 25.90
N LEU A 16 6.55 -31.20 25.02
CA LEU A 16 6.73 -30.95 23.58
C LEU A 16 5.42 -30.49 22.91
N LEU A 17 4.28 -31.10 23.26
CA LEU A 17 2.96 -30.68 22.76
C LEU A 17 2.59 -29.29 23.27
N GLY A 18 2.80 -29.01 24.55
CA GLY A 18 2.58 -27.68 25.13
C GLY A 18 3.45 -26.62 24.47
N TRP A 19 4.75 -26.89 24.30
CA TRP A 19 5.69 -26.00 23.61
C TRP A 19 5.33 -25.79 22.15
N PHE A 20 4.92 -26.84 21.42
CA PHE A 20 4.52 -26.74 20.02
C PHE A 20 3.22 -25.95 19.83
N LEU A 21 2.20 -26.22 20.66
CA LEU A 21 0.92 -25.51 20.60
C LEU A 21 1.06 -24.03 20.99
N TRP A 22 1.86 -23.72 22.02
CA TRP A 22 2.10 -22.35 22.46
C TRP A 22 3.03 -21.59 21.50
N GLY A 23 4.14 -22.20 21.09
CA GLY A 23 5.16 -21.61 20.22
C GLY A 23 4.65 -21.27 18.82
N ARG A 24 3.72 -22.07 18.27
CA ARG A 24 3.10 -21.79 16.96
C ARG A 24 2.16 -20.58 16.98
N GLN A 25 1.67 -20.17 18.16
CA GLN A 25 0.65 -19.12 18.29
C GLN A 25 1.14 -17.84 19.01
N GLY A 26 2.31 -17.88 19.66
CA GLY A 26 2.94 -16.70 20.26
C GLY A 26 3.31 -15.63 19.23
N SER A 27 3.91 -16.02 18.11
CA SER A 27 4.40 -15.09 17.08
C SER A 27 3.30 -14.21 16.46
N GLU A 28 2.06 -14.69 16.40
CA GLU A 28 0.91 -13.91 15.92
C GLU A 28 0.52 -12.82 16.92
N LYS A 29 0.57 -13.12 18.23
CA LYS A 29 0.32 -12.15 19.31
C LYS A 29 1.40 -11.07 19.37
N ASP A 30 2.67 -11.45 19.24
CA ASP A 30 3.80 -10.52 19.22
C ASP A 30 3.68 -9.51 18.07
N ASN A 31 3.24 -9.96 16.89
CA ASN A 31 3.02 -9.09 15.74
C ASN A 31 1.83 -8.14 15.97
N LEU A 32 0.70 -8.64 16.49
CA LEU A 32 -0.45 -7.81 16.84
C LEU A 32 -0.11 -6.75 17.91
N GLN A 33 0.76 -7.07 18.86
CA GLN A 33 1.23 -6.10 19.87
C GLN A 33 2.10 -5.01 19.24
N ARG A 34 3.05 -5.36 18.36
CA ARG A 34 3.83 -4.36 17.60
C ARG A 34 2.96 -3.47 16.71
N ASP A 35 1.95 -4.04 16.05
CA ASP A 35 1.01 -3.27 15.24
C ASP A 35 0.20 -2.27 16.09
N LEU A 36 -0.25 -2.67 17.29
CA LEU A 36 -0.92 -1.78 18.24
C LEU A 36 -0.01 -0.66 18.75
N GLU A 37 1.28 -0.96 18.97
CA GLU A 37 2.30 0.04 19.34
C GLU A 37 2.57 1.03 18.20
N SER A 38 2.66 0.58 16.95
CA SER A 38 2.78 1.45 15.76
C SER A 38 1.57 2.37 15.64
N MET A 39 0.36 1.82 15.68
CA MET A 39 -0.91 2.57 15.61
C MET A 39 -1.05 3.59 16.74
N ARG A 40 -0.43 3.34 17.91
CA ARG A 40 -0.37 4.31 19.02
C ARG A 40 0.62 5.44 18.70
N GLY A 41 1.82 5.11 18.21
CA GLY A 41 2.82 6.09 17.78
C GLY A 41 2.32 7.00 16.65
N GLU A 42 1.61 6.45 15.66
CA GLU A 42 0.96 7.20 14.57
C GLU A 42 -0.08 8.20 15.11
N ARG A 43 -0.93 7.76 16.06
CA ARG A 43 -1.93 8.63 16.70
C ARG A 43 -1.28 9.78 17.47
N ASP A 44 -0.19 9.50 18.18
CA ASP A 44 0.50 10.52 18.98
C ASP A 44 1.30 11.50 18.08
N ARG A 45 1.81 11.06 16.92
CA ARG A 45 2.30 11.95 15.84
C ARG A 45 1.21 12.86 15.30
N LEU A 46 0.07 12.30 14.88
CA LEU A 46 -1.06 13.10 14.37
C LEU A 46 -1.53 14.16 15.36
N LYS A 47 -1.55 13.85 16.66
CA LYS A 47 -1.84 14.83 17.71
C LYS A 47 -0.79 15.94 17.84
N ALA A 48 0.49 15.60 17.68
CA ALA A 48 1.56 16.60 17.68
C ALA A 48 1.44 17.53 16.46
N ASP A 49 1.13 16.98 15.28
CA ASP A 49 0.90 17.75 14.06
C ASP A 49 -0.32 18.67 14.20
N THR A 50 -1.46 18.19 14.71
CA THR A 50 -2.62 19.06 14.93
C THR A 50 -2.33 20.17 15.93
N ALA A 51 -1.61 19.88 17.03
CA ALA A 51 -1.19 20.91 17.98
C ALA A 51 -0.21 21.93 17.37
N ARG A 52 0.65 21.51 16.44
CA ARG A 52 1.54 22.40 15.67
C ARG A 52 0.75 23.30 14.72
N LEU A 53 -0.16 22.75 13.93
CA LEU A 53 -1.02 23.53 13.01
C LEU A 53 -1.89 24.53 13.77
N THR A 54 -2.44 24.18 14.94
CA THR A 54 -3.22 25.12 15.76
C THR A 54 -2.37 26.31 16.21
N ARG A 55 -1.10 26.11 16.58
CA ARG A 55 -0.18 27.21 16.92
C ARG A 55 0.14 28.09 15.72
N GLU A 56 0.45 27.50 14.56
CA GLU A 56 0.67 28.26 13.32
C GLU A 56 -0.57 29.11 12.95
N LEU A 57 -1.78 28.57 13.16
CA LEU A 57 -3.03 29.30 12.92
C LEU A 57 -3.22 30.47 13.92
N GLU A 58 -2.92 30.27 15.21
CA GLU A 58 -2.92 31.34 16.21
C GLU A 58 -1.88 32.43 15.90
N GLU A 59 -0.68 32.04 15.48
CA GLU A 59 0.40 32.97 15.10
C GLU A 59 0.00 33.80 13.88
N CYS A 60 -0.56 33.18 12.83
CA CYS A 60 -1.13 33.90 11.69
C CYS A 60 -2.29 34.82 12.11
N GLY A 61 -3.14 34.39 13.04
CA GLY A 61 -4.22 35.21 13.59
C GLY A 61 -3.71 36.46 14.31
N ARG A 62 -2.68 36.30 15.15
CA ARG A 62 -2.02 37.40 15.87
C ARG A 62 -1.30 38.36 14.91
N ALA A 63 -0.55 37.85 13.93
CA ALA A 63 0.12 38.66 12.92
C ALA A 63 -0.87 39.48 12.07
N ARG A 64 -2.03 38.90 11.74
CA ARG A 64 -3.11 39.63 11.06
C ARG A 64 -3.70 40.74 11.92
N ALA A 65 -3.95 40.48 13.21
CA ALA A 65 -4.48 41.48 14.14
C ALA A 65 -3.49 42.64 14.36
N ASP A 66 -2.19 42.35 14.45
CA ASP A 66 -1.15 43.37 14.55
C ASP A 66 -1.14 44.28 13.30
N LEU A 67 -1.16 43.69 12.09
CA LEU A 67 -1.21 44.44 10.83
C LEU A 67 -2.47 45.32 10.72
N GLU A 68 -3.63 44.82 11.17
CA GLU A 68 -4.86 45.61 11.22
C GLU A 68 -4.75 46.78 12.22
N SER A 69 -4.08 46.58 13.37
CA SER A 69 -3.82 47.66 14.32
C SER A 69 -2.86 48.72 13.75
N GLN A 70 -1.82 48.30 13.02
CA GLN A 70 -0.91 49.22 12.33
C GLN A 70 -1.63 50.03 11.24
N LEU A 71 -2.48 49.38 10.44
CA LEU A 71 -3.30 50.07 9.42
C LEU A 71 -4.26 51.09 10.06
N ARG A 72 -4.89 50.75 11.19
CA ARG A 72 -5.81 51.64 11.91
C ARG A 72 -5.11 52.81 12.60
N ASN A 73 -3.87 52.61 13.06
CA ASN A 73 -3.11 53.61 13.82
C ASN A 73 -2.12 54.44 12.95
N LYS A 74 -1.99 54.13 11.65
CA LYS A 74 -1.13 54.88 10.73
C LYS A 74 -1.85 56.14 10.24
N PRO A 75 -1.42 57.36 10.61
CA PRO A 75 -2.08 58.58 10.18
C PRO A 75 -1.89 58.81 8.68
N ALA A 76 -2.94 59.27 8.01
CA ALA A 76 -2.91 59.57 6.58
C ALA A 76 -2.14 60.88 6.31
N ALA A 77 -0.87 60.78 5.93
CA ALA A 77 -0.10 61.89 5.37
C ALA A 77 0.92 61.41 4.31
N SER A 78 0.90 62.07 3.15
CA SER A 78 1.86 62.02 2.02
C SER A 78 2.06 60.71 1.25
N ALA A 79 1.49 60.68 0.05
CA ALA A 79 2.06 59.97 -1.11
C ALA A 79 3.31 60.75 -1.65
N PRO A 80 4.07 60.19 -2.60
CA PRO A 80 3.68 60.44 -3.99
C PRO A 80 3.78 59.22 -4.94
N VAL A 81 3.13 59.38 -6.08
CA VAL A 81 3.12 58.46 -7.22
C VAL A 81 4.38 58.63 -8.07
N ALA A 82 5.25 57.61 -8.12
CA ALA A 82 6.15 57.35 -9.26
C ALA A 82 6.95 56.05 -9.05
N LEU A 83 6.75 55.05 -9.93
CA LEU A 83 7.79 54.28 -10.65
C LEU A 83 7.15 53.06 -11.36
N LEU A 84 7.05 53.18 -12.70
CA LEU A 84 7.19 52.12 -13.73
C LEU A 84 6.47 50.77 -13.49
N SER A 85 5.41 50.39 -14.22
CA SER A 85 5.34 50.14 -15.67
C SER A 85 6.52 49.35 -16.26
N THR A 86 6.35 48.03 -16.49
CA THR A 86 6.52 47.39 -17.82
C THR A 86 6.10 45.90 -17.85
N SER A 87 5.43 45.53 -18.95
CA SER A 87 5.46 44.21 -19.62
C SER A 87 4.83 42.97 -18.97
N THR A 88 3.55 42.76 -19.30
CA THR A 88 3.02 41.45 -19.72
C THR A 88 3.53 41.08 -21.12
N ASP A 89 4.25 39.94 -21.26
CA ASP A 89 4.45 39.15 -22.50
C ASP A 89 5.24 37.86 -22.13
N SER A 90 5.16 36.68 -22.76
CA SER A 90 4.15 36.03 -23.64
C SER A 90 4.06 34.54 -23.26
N THR A 91 2.89 33.88 -23.27
CA THR A 91 2.26 33.20 -24.43
C THR A 91 3.08 32.09 -25.09
N VAL A 92 2.67 30.84 -24.78
CA VAL A 92 2.57 29.66 -25.67
C VAL A 92 3.76 29.28 -26.57
N SER A 93 4.20 28.03 -26.42
CA SER A 93 4.60 27.21 -27.58
C SER A 93 4.13 25.77 -27.46
N LYS A 94 3.11 25.45 -28.25
CA LYS A 94 2.64 24.10 -28.61
C LYS A 94 2.87 23.94 -30.12
N PRO A 95 3.50 22.84 -30.55
CA PRO A 95 2.90 21.99 -31.57
C PRO A 95 2.81 20.54 -31.04
N ALA A 96 1.69 19.82 -31.05
CA ALA A 96 0.71 19.55 -32.10
C ALA A 96 1.21 18.63 -33.22
N THR A 97 0.36 17.67 -33.59
CA THR A 97 0.53 16.69 -34.70
C THR A 97 1.58 15.58 -34.43
N GLY A 98 1.26 14.29 -34.35
CA GLY A 98 -0.02 13.58 -34.46
C GLY A 98 -0.15 12.79 -35.77
N GLU A 99 0.04 11.46 -35.72
CA GLU A 99 -0.43 10.55 -36.77
C GLU A 99 -0.52 9.07 -36.31
N ARG A 100 -1.50 8.34 -36.85
CA ARG A 100 -1.77 6.90 -36.62
C ARG A 100 -2.83 6.44 -37.64
N PRO A 101 -2.94 5.14 -37.98
CA PRO A 101 -1.97 4.21 -38.58
C PRO A 101 -2.42 3.78 -40.01
N PRO A 102 -1.73 2.80 -40.65
CA PRO A 102 -2.40 1.51 -40.94
C PRO A 102 -1.49 0.30 -40.59
N LYS A 103 -1.97 -0.79 -39.96
CA LYS A 103 -2.85 -1.87 -40.46
C LYS A 103 -2.20 -2.60 -41.68
N LEU A 104 -1.74 -3.86 -41.61
CA LEU A 104 -2.56 -5.08 -41.47
C LEU A 104 -1.70 -6.38 -41.36
N ALA A 105 -2.15 -7.34 -40.54
CA ALA A 105 -1.95 -8.81 -40.58
C ALA A 105 -0.62 -9.49 -41.00
N LYS A 106 -0.15 -10.38 -40.10
CA LYS A 106 -0.14 -11.82 -40.42
C LYS A 106 -0.40 -12.67 -39.16
N ALA A 107 -1.39 -13.56 -39.23
CA ALA A 107 -1.59 -14.61 -38.23
C ALA A 107 -0.75 -15.84 -38.58
N LYS A 108 -0.28 -16.57 -37.56
CA LYS A 108 0.04 -18.01 -37.61
C LYS A 108 0.31 -18.55 -36.21
N SER A 109 -0.64 -19.30 -35.66
CA SER A 109 -0.33 -20.39 -34.71
C SER A 109 0.35 -21.52 -35.52
N PRO A 110 1.29 -22.28 -34.94
CA PRO A 110 0.87 -23.53 -34.29
C PRO A 110 1.74 -24.02 -33.12
N LYS A 111 1.11 -24.89 -32.30
CA LYS A 111 1.67 -26.00 -31.48
C LYS A 111 2.77 -25.72 -30.44
N ALA A 112 2.49 -26.18 -29.22
CA ALA A 112 3.51 -26.59 -28.24
C ALA A 112 4.40 -27.71 -28.82
N PRO A 113 5.66 -27.79 -28.37
CA PRO A 113 5.93 -28.81 -27.36
C PRO A 113 6.83 -28.32 -26.19
N THR A 114 6.84 -29.15 -25.15
CA THR A 114 7.69 -29.10 -23.97
C THR A 114 9.20 -29.07 -24.30
N GLN A 115 9.95 -28.18 -23.63
CA GLN A 115 11.28 -28.51 -23.09
C GLN A 115 11.80 -27.44 -22.10
N LYS A 116 12.37 -27.92 -21.00
CA LYS A 116 13.18 -27.18 -20.02
C LYS A 116 14.65 -27.35 -20.40
N PRO A 117 15.47 -26.28 -20.42
CA PRO A 117 16.64 -26.28 -19.53
C PRO A 117 17.03 -24.92 -18.92
N ALA A 118 17.61 -25.02 -17.72
CA ALA A 118 18.56 -24.11 -17.05
C ALA A 118 18.25 -22.60 -16.89
N ALA A 119 18.26 -22.16 -15.63
CA ALA A 119 18.31 -20.74 -15.23
C ALA A 119 19.74 -20.18 -15.30
N PRO A 120 19.89 -18.86 -15.09
CA PRO A 120 20.72 -18.45 -13.95
C PRO A 120 19.94 -17.61 -12.93
N ASN A 121 20.17 -17.91 -11.65
CA ASN A 121 19.85 -17.10 -10.47
C ASN A 121 18.37 -16.77 -10.21
N SER A 122 17.48 -17.76 -10.31
CA SER A 122 16.23 -17.76 -9.53
C SER A 122 16.55 -18.06 -8.06
N LYS A 123 16.55 -17.04 -7.19
CA LYS A 123 16.58 -17.25 -5.73
C LYS A 123 15.29 -17.99 -5.32
N PRO A 124 15.36 -19.20 -4.75
CA PRO A 124 14.16 -19.97 -4.44
C PRO A 124 13.47 -19.39 -3.20
N ALA A 125 12.47 -18.55 -3.40
CA ALA A 125 11.51 -18.19 -2.35
C ALA A 125 10.53 -19.35 -2.10
N ASN A 126 11.07 -20.54 -1.82
CA ASN A 126 10.30 -21.75 -1.56
C ASN A 126 10.22 -22.01 -0.04
N THR A 127 9.51 -21.11 0.63
CA THR A 127 8.78 -21.41 1.86
C THR A 127 7.34 -20.95 1.62
N SER A 128 6.36 -21.55 2.30
CA SER A 128 4.95 -21.14 2.23
C SER A 128 4.74 -19.80 2.93
N LYS A 129 5.38 -18.75 2.40
CA LYS A 129 5.46 -17.44 2.99
C LYS A 129 4.21 -16.66 2.58
N LYS A 130 3.36 -16.39 3.56
CA LYS A 130 2.27 -15.42 3.45
C LYS A 130 2.85 -14.09 2.96
N ASP A 131 2.36 -13.59 1.84
CA ASP A 131 2.68 -12.25 1.35
C ASP A 131 1.93 -11.20 2.17
N ASN A 132 2.48 -9.99 2.22
CA ASN A 132 1.78 -8.83 2.78
C ASN A 132 0.82 -8.29 1.71
N LEU A 133 -0.47 -8.63 1.81
CA LEU A 133 -1.47 -8.26 0.81
C LEU A 133 -1.77 -6.76 0.82
N ARG A 134 -1.46 -6.05 1.92
CA ARG A 134 -1.60 -4.58 2.05
C ARG A 134 -0.68 -3.79 1.11
N ARG A 135 0.23 -4.45 0.40
CA ARG A 135 1.00 -3.83 -0.69
C ARG A 135 0.16 -3.54 -1.94
N LEU A 136 -1.04 -4.12 -2.07
CA LEU A 136 -1.95 -3.80 -3.18
C LEU A 136 -2.85 -2.62 -2.81
N ILE A 137 -2.97 -1.62 -3.69
CA ILE A 137 -3.92 -0.50 -3.52
C ILE A 137 -5.33 -1.07 -3.33
N GLY A 138 -5.98 -0.74 -2.22
CA GLY A 138 -7.32 -1.16 -1.81
C GLY A 138 -7.39 -2.17 -0.67
N ILE A 139 -6.26 -2.78 -0.31
CA ILE A 139 -6.22 -3.84 0.71
C ILE A 139 -5.76 -3.26 2.05
N GLY A 140 -6.70 -2.64 2.77
CA GLY A 140 -6.53 -2.33 4.19
C GLY A 140 -6.48 -3.59 5.07
N PRO A 141 -6.07 -3.47 6.35
CA PRO A 141 -5.89 -4.61 7.26
C PRO A 141 -7.18 -5.43 7.49
N VAL A 142 -8.35 -4.80 7.41
CA VAL A 142 -9.66 -5.50 7.48
C VAL A 142 -9.85 -6.43 6.27
N ASN A 143 -9.56 -5.94 5.06
CA ASN A 143 -9.70 -6.71 3.82
C ASN A 143 -8.66 -7.83 3.77
N GLU A 144 -7.40 -7.55 4.13
CA GLU A 144 -6.37 -8.58 4.28
C GLU A 144 -6.81 -9.65 5.31
N GLY A 145 -7.38 -9.25 6.45
CA GLY A 145 -7.92 -10.17 7.45
C GLY A 145 -9.01 -11.08 6.89
N LYS A 146 -9.95 -10.54 6.10
CA LYS A 146 -10.98 -11.35 5.40
C LYS A 146 -10.36 -12.29 4.37
N LEU A 147 -9.49 -11.80 3.47
CA LEU A 147 -8.80 -12.60 2.45
C LEU A 147 -8.06 -13.81 3.07
N ASN A 148 -7.32 -13.56 4.16
CA ASN A 148 -6.57 -14.59 4.88
C ASN A 148 -7.47 -15.67 5.49
N LYS A 149 -8.65 -15.30 6.05
CA LYS A 149 -9.64 -16.26 6.56
C LYS A 149 -10.17 -17.19 5.46
N HIS A 150 -10.23 -16.71 4.21
CA HIS A 150 -10.58 -17.52 3.04
C HIS A 150 -9.38 -18.22 2.37
N GLY A 151 -8.23 -18.29 3.05
CA GLY A 151 -7.02 -18.98 2.56
C GLY A 151 -6.25 -18.23 1.48
N ILE A 152 -6.62 -16.99 1.18
CA ILE A 152 -5.92 -16.13 0.21
C ILE A 152 -4.86 -15.35 0.97
N THR A 153 -3.61 -15.75 0.77
CA THR A 153 -2.44 -15.36 1.56
C THR A 153 -1.24 -14.96 0.69
N THR A 154 -1.35 -15.05 -0.63
CA THR A 154 -0.25 -14.76 -1.57
C THR A 154 -0.69 -13.92 -2.76
N PHE A 155 0.23 -13.13 -3.32
CA PHE A 155 0.01 -12.38 -4.55
C PHE A 155 -0.28 -13.31 -5.74
N ALA A 156 0.33 -14.51 -5.76
CA ALA A 156 0.13 -15.49 -6.82
C ALA A 156 -1.34 -15.95 -6.92
N GLN A 157 -2.04 -16.13 -5.79
CA GLN A 157 -3.47 -16.45 -5.77
C GLN A 157 -4.33 -15.32 -6.35
N ILE A 158 -4.06 -14.07 -5.94
CA ILE A 158 -4.79 -12.88 -6.45
C ILE A 158 -4.51 -12.67 -7.95
N ALA A 159 -3.28 -12.90 -8.39
CA ALA A 159 -2.87 -12.84 -9.79
C ALA A 159 -3.59 -13.86 -10.69
N ALA A 160 -4.03 -14.99 -10.12
CA ALA A 160 -4.73 -16.06 -10.82
C ALA A 160 -6.26 -15.89 -10.89
N TRP A 161 -6.85 -14.92 -10.19
CA TRP A 161 -8.31 -14.74 -10.16
C TRP A 161 -8.93 -14.50 -11.54
N THR A 162 -9.98 -15.28 -11.83
CA THR A 162 -10.87 -15.05 -12.97
C THR A 162 -11.96 -14.02 -12.63
N ALA A 163 -12.74 -13.59 -13.63
CA ALA A 163 -13.89 -12.71 -13.40
C ALA A 163 -14.95 -13.32 -12.46
N ALA A 164 -15.08 -14.64 -12.42
CA ALA A 164 -15.97 -15.35 -11.51
C ALA A 164 -15.42 -15.36 -10.07
N ASP A 165 -14.11 -15.55 -9.91
CA ASP A 165 -13.47 -15.48 -8.59
C ASP A 165 -13.55 -14.07 -8.02
N ILE A 166 -13.29 -13.05 -8.84
CA ILE A 166 -13.46 -11.64 -8.44
C ILE A 166 -14.87 -11.40 -7.88
N LYS A 167 -15.93 -11.88 -8.55
CA LYS A 167 -17.30 -11.72 -8.04
C LYS A 167 -17.52 -12.46 -6.71
N ARG A 168 -17.03 -13.69 -6.59
CA ARG A 168 -17.10 -14.45 -5.31
C ARG A 168 -16.35 -13.74 -4.18
N VAL A 169 -15.26 -13.04 -4.52
CA VAL A 169 -14.44 -12.28 -3.57
C VAL A 169 -15.09 -10.96 -3.17
N GLU A 170 -15.69 -10.24 -4.12
CA GLU A 170 -16.47 -9.02 -3.89
C GLU A 170 -17.62 -9.29 -2.89
N GLU A 171 -18.34 -10.41 -3.05
CA GLU A 171 -19.40 -10.86 -2.12
C GLU A 171 -18.94 -10.96 -0.66
N TYR A 172 -17.89 -11.73 -0.35
CA TYR A 172 -17.45 -11.91 1.05
C TYR A 172 -16.69 -10.69 1.61
N LEU A 173 -16.15 -9.84 0.74
CA LEU A 173 -15.53 -8.58 1.17
C LEU A 173 -16.57 -7.49 1.46
N GLU A 174 -17.83 -7.69 1.10
CA GLU A 174 -18.96 -6.77 1.30
C GLU A 174 -18.77 -5.45 0.50
N PHE A 175 -18.21 -5.55 -0.70
CA PHE A 175 -18.12 -4.41 -1.63
C PHE A 175 -18.22 -4.85 -3.09
N ASP A 176 -18.71 -3.97 -3.95
CA ASP A 176 -18.80 -4.21 -5.40
C ASP A 176 -17.72 -3.46 -6.19
N GLY A 177 -17.12 -4.14 -7.16
CA GLY A 177 -16.27 -3.56 -8.20
C GLY A 177 -14.90 -3.01 -7.77
N ARG A 178 -14.58 -2.95 -6.47
CA ARG A 178 -13.30 -2.36 -5.97
C ARG A 178 -12.07 -3.07 -6.58
N ILE A 179 -12.11 -4.39 -6.66
CA ILE A 179 -11.02 -5.23 -7.21
C ILE A 179 -10.70 -4.88 -8.67
N LYS A 180 -11.74 -4.58 -9.46
CA LYS A 180 -11.59 -4.16 -10.87
C LYS A 180 -11.15 -2.71 -10.98
N ARG A 181 -11.79 -1.79 -10.24
CA ARG A 181 -11.49 -0.36 -10.22
C ARG A 181 -10.03 -0.09 -9.85
N GLU A 182 -9.55 -0.77 -8.82
CA GLU A 182 -8.20 -0.62 -8.27
C GLU A 182 -7.23 -1.67 -8.86
N LYS A 183 -7.69 -2.51 -9.81
CA LYS A 183 -6.87 -3.41 -10.63
C LYS A 183 -6.00 -4.39 -9.81
N TRP A 184 -6.53 -4.93 -8.71
CA TRP A 184 -5.76 -5.79 -7.77
C TRP A 184 -5.07 -6.95 -8.49
N VAL A 185 -5.74 -7.61 -9.45
CA VAL A 185 -5.17 -8.72 -10.24
C VAL A 185 -3.98 -8.27 -11.10
N GLN A 186 -3.94 -7.03 -11.59
CA GLN A 186 -2.81 -6.50 -12.36
C GLN A 186 -1.63 -6.15 -11.45
N GLN A 187 -1.90 -5.57 -10.27
CA GLN A 187 -0.91 -5.30 -9.24
C GLN A 187 -0.25 -6.60 -8.74
N ALA A 188 -1.08 -7.58 -8.36
CA ALA A 188 -0.68 -8.91 -7.93
C ALA A 188 0.24 -9.61 -8.94
N LYS A 189 -0.06 -9.49 -10.25
CA LYS A 189 0.79 -10.07 -11.31
C LYS A 189 2.19 -9.47 -11.36
N LEU A 190 2.36 -8.20 -11.04
CA LEU A 190 3.69 -7.56 -10.98
C LEU A 190 4.45 -7.98 -9.72
N LEU A 191 3.78 -7.96 -8.57
CA LEU A 191 4.37 -8.36 -7.28
C LEU A 191 4.74 -9.85 -7.24
N ALA A 192 3.85 -10.74 -7.68
CA ALA A 192 4.12 -12.18 -7.77
C ALA A 192 5.23 -12.52 -8.78
N ALA A 193 5.48 -11.66 -9.77
CA ALA A 193 6.59 -11.79 -10.71
C ALA A 193 7.90 -11.12 -10.23
N GLY A 194 7.93 -10.56 -9.00
CA GLY A 194 9.08 -9.85 -8.46
C GLY A 194 9.40 -8.52 -9.17
N LYS A 195 8.46 -7.97 -9.95
CA LYS A 195 8.64 -6.78 -10.77
C LYS A 195 8.42 -5.48 -10.00
N GLU A 196 9.08 -5.34 -8.86
CA GLU A 196 9.01 -4.19 -7.94
C GLU A 196 9.14 -2.84 -8.69
N GLN A 197 10.09 -2.73 -9.61
CA GLN A 197 10.34 -1.51 -10.38
C GLN A 197 9.23 -1.17 -11.39
N GLU A 198 8.63 -2.20 -12.04
CA GLU A 198 7.50 -1.99 -12.95
C GLU A 198 6.22 -1.65 -12.16
N PHE A 199 6.07 -2.26 -10.98
CA PHE A 199 5.00 -2.01 -10.03
C PHE A 199 5.02 -0.57 -9.52
N ALA A 200 6.13 -0.12 -8.91
CA ALA A 200 6.28 1.25 -8.42
C ALA A 200 6.07 2.30 -9.52
N LYS A 201 6.55 2.05 -10.75
CA LYS A 201 6.35 2.95 -11.89
C LYS A 201 4.89 3.02 -12.38
N ARG A 202 4.12 1.94 -12.25
CA ARG A 202 2.70 1.87 -12.68
C ARG A 202 1.70 2.24 -11.59
N PHE A 203 2.08 2.04 -10.33
CA PHE A 203 1.23 2.18 -9.16
C PHE A 203 1.99 2.94 -8.04
N PRO A 204 2.40 4.21 -8.28
CA PRO A 204 3.26 4.95 -7.35
C PRO A 204 2.63 5.21 -5.97
N THR A 205 1.31 5.03 -5.82
CA THR A 205 0.57 5.21 -4.56
C THR A 205 0.54 3.93 -3.71
N ALA A 206 1.01 2.78 -4.19
CA ALA A 206 0.70 1.48 -3.60
C ALA A 206 1.39 1.18 -2.24
N ASP A 207 2.65 1.57 -2.08
CA ASP A 207 3.37 1.48 -0.80
C ASP A 207 3.18 2.75 0.06
N SER A 208 2.19 3.61 -0.24
CA SER A 208 1.83 4.72 0.66
C SER A 208 0.94 4.23 1.81
N GLU A 209 1.23 4.68 3.04
CA GLU A 209 0.51 4.28 4.27
C GLU A 209 -1.01 4.54 4.25
N LYS A 210 -1.49 5.32 3.27
CA LYS A 210 -2.90 5.70 3.05
C LYS A 210 -3.72 4.63 2.33
N ASN A 211 -3.28 3.37 2.37
CA ASN A 211 -3.87 2.28 1.61
C ASN A 211 -5.07 1.64 2.33
N THR A 212 -6.16 2.41 2.44
CA THR A 212 -7.43 2.03 3.12
C THR A 212 -8.65 2.46 2.32
#